data_AF-A0A9W9RYQ1-F1
#
_entry.id   AF-A0A9W9RYQ1-F1
#
_cell.length_a   1.000
_cell.length_b   1.000
_cell.length_c   1.000
_cell.angle_alpha   90.00
_cell.angle_beta   90.00
_cell.angle_gamma   90.00
#
_symmetry.space_group_name_H-M   'P 1'
#
loop_
_entity.id
_entity.type
_entity.pdbx_description
1 polymer ?
#
loop_
_entity_poly.entity_id
_entity_poly.type
_entity_poly.pdbx_seq_one_letter_code
_entity_poly.pdbx_strand_id
1 'polypeptide(L)'
;MSNGSYNFVPIVDNRTVFSDYSARAESGGLANLPTLAGVNTRETSALFSLSLSSVNETEIYDDLQTTFNCPLQESVRIRLEQKVPIWRYLYHGNFTNLSPTSWLGAYHTGEVPMVFGTYNMSLSETGPASMEEIAASKYIQDAWVAFAKDPQNGLHRFGWPQFNFDGDTLINLALNNTSTAIFTSSEAWDSPCNGGTFVP
;
A
#
# COMPACT_ATOMS: atom_id res chain seq x y z
N MET A 1 15.07 4.20 -38.01
CA MET A 1 14.87 3.26 -36.89
C MET A 1 13.38 3.22 -36.61
N SER A 2 12.73 2.07 -36.69
CA SER A 2 11.29 1.96 -36.44
C SER A 2 11.02 2.22 -34.95
N ASN A 3 10.26 3.27 -34.66
CA ASN A 3 9.86 3.63 -33.31
C ASN A 3 8.65 2.77 -32.93
N GLY A 4 8.89 1.50 -32.58
CA GLY A 4 7.86 0.59 -32.07
C GLY A 4 7.73 0.77 -30.57
N SER A 5 6.53 1.16 -30.10
CA SER A 5 6.18 1.03 -28.68
C SER A 5 5.75 -0.41 -28.43
N TYR A 6 6.47 -1.11 -27.57
CA TYR A 6 6.12 -2.47 -27.13
C TYR A 6 5.64 -2.41 -25.68
N ASN A 7 4.45 -2.95 -25.43
CA ASN A 7 3.89 -3.05 -24.09
C ASN A 7 3.87 -4.52 -23.66
N PHE A 8 4.48 -4.82 -22.52
CA PHE A 8 4.56 -6.18 -21.96
C PHE A 8 3.96 -6.16 -20.55
N VAL A 9 2.72 -6.62 -20.44
CA VAL A 9 1.98 -6.74 -19.18
C VAL A 9 1.41 -8.15 -19.07
N PRO A 10 1.12 -8.63 -17.85
CA PRO A 10 0.35 -9.85 -17.68
C PRO A 10 -0.98 -9.74 -18.44
N ILE A 11 -1.33 -10.76 -19.24
CA ILE A 11 -2.59 -10.84 -19.97
C ILE A 11 -3.39 -12.03 -19.48
N VAL A 12 -4.72 -11.92 -19.49
CA VAL A 12 -5.62 -13.03 -19.14
C VAL A 12 -5.36 -14.21 -20.07
N ASP A 13 -4.79 -15.28 -19.52
CA ASP A 13 -4.50 -16.54 -20.20
C ASP A 13 -5.27 -17.72 -19.57
N ASN A 14 -6.01 -17.45 -18.48
CA ASN A 14 -6.72 -18.43 -17.65
C ASN A 14 -5.82 -19.59 -17.16
N ARG A 15 -4.52 -19.31 -16.97
CA ARG A 15 -3.53 -20.23 -16.41
C ARG A 15 -2.71 -19.59 -15.31
N THR A 16 -2.23 -18.37 -15.58
CA THR A 16 -1.45 -17.56 -14.65
C THR A 16 -2.20 -16.28 -14.27
N VAL A 17 -2.92 -15.68 -15.22
CA VAL A 17 -3.81 -14.54 -15.00
C VAL A 17 -5.23 -14.95 -15.37
N PHE A 18 -6.15 -14.78 -14.44
CA PHE A 18 -7.53 -15.21 -14.58
C PHE A 18 -8.46 -14.01 -14.74
N SER A 19 -9.60 -14.20 -15.38
CA SER A 19 -10.65 -13.17 -15.46
C SER A 19 -11.71 -13.29 -14.35
N ASP A 20 -11.65 -14.35 -13.53
CA ASP A 20 -12.74 -14.79 -12.65
C ASP A 20 -12.36 -14.89 -11.16
N TYR A 21 -11.55 -13.95 -10.65
CA TYR A 21 -10.95 -14.02 -9.30
C TYR A 21 -11.93 -14.34 -8.17
N SER A 22 -13.11 -13.71 -8.10
CA SER A 22 -14.10 -13.97 -7.05
C SER A 22 -14.65 -15.41 -7.12
N ALA A 23 -15.15 -15.84 -8.27
CA ALA A 23 -15.67 -17.21 -8.47
C ALA A 23 -14.57 -18.28 -8.29
N ARG A 24 -13.34 -17.95 -8.69
CA ARG A 24 -12.17 -18.79 -8.47
C ARG A 24 -11.83 -18.92 -6.99
N ALA A 25 -11.92 -17.84 -6.23
CA ALA A 25 -11.70 -17.88 -4.79
C ALA A 25 -12.75 -18.75 -4.09
N GLU A 26 -14.04 -18.58 -4.43
CA GLU A 26 -15.14 -19.39 -3.91
C GLU A 26 -15.01 -20.89 -4.21
N SER A 27 -14.42 -21.23 -5.36
CA SER A 27 -14.14 -22.63 -5.75
C SER A 27 -12.84 -23.18 -5.17
N GLY A 28 -12.18 -22.45 -4.26
CA GLY A 28 -10.97 -22.89 -3.57
C GLY A 28 -9.66 -22.63 -4.34
N GLY A 29 -9.71 -21.81 -5.39
CA GLY A 29 -8.54 -21.42 -6.19
C GLY A 29 -7.72 -20.26 -5.60
N LEU A 30 -8.14 -19.70 -4.45
CA LEU A 30 -7.38 -18.70 -3.70
C LEU A 30 -6.44 -19.39 -2.70
N ALA A 31 -5.19 -18.91 -2.62
CA ALA A 31 -4.27 -19.37 -1.59
C ALA A 31 -4.78 -18.99 -0.19
N ASN A 32 -4.98 -19.99 0.68
CA ASN A 32 -5.40 -19.79 2.06
C ASN A 32 -4.21 -19.42 2.96
N LEU A 33 -3.61 -18.25 2.69
CA LEU A 33 -2.44 -17.74 3.40
C LEU A 33 -2.70 -16.33 3.95
N PRO A 34 -2.40 -16.09 5.24
CA PRO A 34 -2.45 -14.75 5.80
C PRO A 34 -1.70 -13.74 4.94
N THR A 35 -2.26 -12.56 4.77
CA THR A 35 -1.72 -11.54 3.87
C THR A 35 -1.52 -10.22 4.63
N LEU A 36 -0.37 -9.59 4.43
CA LEU A 36 -0.13 -8.18 4.78
C LEU A 36 -0.03 -7.41 3.46
N ALA A 37 -0.90 -6.42 3.26
CA ALA A 37 -0.93 -5.63 2.03
C ALA A 37 -1.31 -4.18 2.32
N GLY A 38 -0.98 -3.27 1.41
CA GLY A 38 -1.28 -1.86 1.60
C GLY A 38 -0.95 -1.03 0.37
N VAL A 39 -1.24 0.26 0.49
CA VAL A 39 -0.95 1.28 -0.50
C VAL A 39 -0.35 2.50 0.19
N ASN A 40 0.29 3.35 -0.59
CA ASN A 40 0.77 4.66 -0.18
C ASN A 40 -0.29 5.72 -0.51
N THR A 41 -0.33 6.83 0.22
CA THR A 41 -1.42 7.82 0.04
C THR A 41 -1.31 8.67 -1.22
N ARG A 42 -0.19 8.56 -1.95
CA ARG A 42 0.09 9.30 -3.18
C ARG A 42 0.81 8.44 -4.22
N GLU A 43 0.49 7.14 -4.33
CA GLU A 43 1.05 6.18 -5.30
C GLU A 43 1.50 6.81 -6.63
N THR A 44 0.61 7.52 -7.31
CA THR A 44 0.81 8.02 -8.67
C THR A 44 1.57 9.35 -8.75
N SER A 45 1.90 9.99 -7.62
CA SER A 45 2.59 11.28 -7.62
C SER A 45 3.98 11.21 -8.27
N ALA A 46 4.68 10.06 -8.16
CA ALA A 46 5.99 9.86 -8.78
C ALA A 46 5.96 9.77 -10.32
N LEU A 47 4.78 9.76 -10.95
CA LEU A 47 4.65 9.85 -12.41
C LEU A 47 4.93 11.26 -12.94
N PHE A 48 4.88 12.28 -12.08
CA PHE A 48 5.10 13.67 -12.43
C PHE A 48 6.57 14.07 -12.28
N SER A 49 7.03 15.04 -13.08
CA SER A 49 8.40 15.55 -12.98
C SER A 49 8.65 16.22 -11.63
N LEU A 50 9.71 15.81 -10.93
CA LEU A 50 10.13 16.40 -9.65
C LEU A 50 10.49 17.90 -9.75
N SER A 51 10.71 18.43 -10.95
CA SER A 51 10.98 19.85 -11.18
C SER A 51 9.73 20.74 -11.08
N LEU A 52 8.53 20.15 -11.03
CA LEU A 52 7.28 20.91 -10.93
C LEU A 52 7.14 21.52 -9.53
N SER A 53 6.61 22.73 -9.44
CA SER A 53 6.27 23.37 -8.15
C SER A 53 4.96 22.85 -7.57
N SER A 54 4.08 22.31 -8.42
CA SER A 54 2.78 21.77 -8.05
C SER A 54 2.32 20.74 -9.07
N VAL A 55 1.40 19.87 -8.66
CA VAL A 55 0.80 18.80 -9.45
C VAL A 55 -0.72 18.87 -9.37
N ASN A 56 -1.40 18.17 -10.27
CA ASN A 56 -2.86 18.08 -10.26
C ASN A 56 -3.29 17.05 -9.20
N GLU A 57 -3.72 17.54 -8.03
CA GLU A 57 -4.12 16.70 -6.90
C GLU A 57 -5.30 15.78 -7.23
N THR A 58 -6.25 16.24 -8.05
CA THR A 58 -7.39 15.42 -8.48
C THR A 58 -6.95 14.24 -9.33
N GLU A 59 -6.03 14.47 -10.27
CA GLU A 59 -5.49 13.42 -11.15
C GLU A 59 -4.69 12.38 -10.35
N ILE A 60 -3.84 12.81 -9.42
CA ILE A 60 -3.12 11.90 -8.52
C ILE A 60 -4.11 11.04 -7.74
N TYR A 61 -5.13 11.67 -7.16
CA TYR A 61 -6.13 10.97 -6.36
C TYR A 61 -6.92 9.95 -7.19
N ASP A 62 -7.48 10.35 -8.33
CA ASP A 62 -8.32 9.49 -9.17
C ASP A 62 -7.53 8.30 -9.73
N ASP A 63 -6.29 8.54 -10.19
CA ASP A 63 -5.43 7.48 -10.72
C ASP A 63 -4.99 6.51 -9.61
N LEU A 64 -4.68 7.01 -8.41
CA LEU A 64 -4.37 6.18 -7.25
C LEU A 64 -5.54 5.27 -6.89
N GLN A 65 -6.76 5.82 -6.87
CA GLN A 65 -7.94 5.07 -6.47
C GLN A 65 -8.19 3.92 -7.44
N THR A 66 -8.16 4.21 -8.74
CA THR A 66 -8.47 3.22 -9.79
C THR A 66 -7.35 2.21 -10.03
N THR A 67 -6.09 2.62 -9.88
CA THR A 67 -4.92 1.77 -10.21
C THR A 67 -4.42 0.95 -9.01
N PHE A 68 -4.55 1.47 -7.78
CA PHE A 68 -3.97 0.83 -6.59
C PHE A 68 -5.02 0.51 -5.53
N ASN A 69 -5.77 1.52 -5.07
CA ASN A 69 -6.62 1.33 -3.89
C ASN A 69 -7.77 0.35 -4.13
N CYS A 70 -8.56 0.56 -5.18
CA CYS A 70 -9.73 -0.25 -5.43
C CYS A 70 -9.40 -1.70 -5.85
N PRO A 71 -8.35 -1.96 -6.67
CA PRO A 71 -7.82 -3.32 -6.85
C PRO A 71 -7.41 -3.99 -5.52
N LEU A 72 -6.70 -3.28 -4.64
CA LEU A 72 -6.34 -3.82 -3.32
C LEU A 72 -7.59 -4.10 -2.47
N GLN A 73 -8.55 -3.17 -2.45
CA GLN A 73 -9.80 -3.30 -1.69
C GLN A 73 -10.59 -4.54 -2.13
N GLU A 74 -10.67 -4.79 -3.44
CA GLU A 74 -11.29 -6.01 -3.98
C GLU A 74 -10.51 -7.27 -3.56
N SER A 75 -9.18 -7.24 -3.64
CA SER A 75 -8.29 -8.32 -3.21
C SER A 75 -8.47 -8.67 -1.72
N VAL A 76 -8.74 -7.65 -0.90
CA VAL A 76 -9.06 -7.75 0.53
C VAL A 76 -10.45 -8.35 0.74
N ARG A 77 -11.47 -7.84 0.03
CA ARG A 77 -12.85 -8.35 0.08
C ARG A 77 -12.89 -9.85 -0.22
N ILE A 78 -12.28 -10.27 -1.34
CA ILE A 78 -12.24 -11.67 -1.77
C ILE A 78 -11.60 -12.56 -0.69
N ARG A 79 -10.49 -12.12 -0.08
CA ARG A 79 -9.83 -12.87 1.01
C ARG A 79 -10.73 -13.00 2.25
N LEU A 80 -11.39 -11.92 2.66
CA LEU A 80 -12.28 -11.93 3.82
C LEU A 80 -13.47 -12.86 3.61
N GLU A 81 -14.06 -12.88 2.41
CA GLU A 81 -15.16 -13.79 2.07
C GLU A 81 -14.75 -15.27 2.15
N GLN A 82 -13.49 -15.56 1.81
CA GLN A 82 -12.89 -16.89 1.96
C GLN A 82 -12.30 -17.14 3.36
N LYS A 83 -12.54 -16.22 4.32
CA LYS A 83 -12.04 -16.30 5.71
C LYS A 83 -10.51 -16.37 5.82
N VAL A 84 -9.80 -15.80 4.84
CA VAL A 84 -8.34 -15.68 4.87
C VAL A 84 -7.96 -14.43 5.68
N PRO A 85 -7.14 -14.55 6.73
CA PRO A 85 -6.70 -13.39 7.50
C PRO A 85 -5.94 -12.38 6.65
N ILE A 86 -6.25 -11.09 6.80
CA ILE A 86 -5.55 -10.01 6.11
C ILE A 86 -5.39 -8.79 7.02
N TRP A 87 -4.22 -8.16 6.93
CA TRP A 87 -3.93 -6.86 7.51
C TRP A 87 -3.71 -5.87 6.38
N ARG A 88 -4.43 -4.75 6.43
CA ARG A 88 -4.39 -3.72 5.40
C ARG A 88 -3.79 -2.45 5.99
N TYR A 89 -2.72 -1.96 5.39
CA TYR A 89 -2.11 -0.69 5.75
C TYR A 89 -2.31 0.40 4.71
N LEU A 90 -2.24 1.64 5.16
CA LEU A 90 -2.15 2.85 4.35
C LEU A 90 -0.92 3.63 4.83
N TYR A 91 0.07 3.84 3.97
CA TYR A 91 1.30 4.54 4.32
C TYR A 91 1.23 6.03 3.96
N HIS A 92 1.53 6.88 4.93
CA HIS A 92 1.40 8.35 4.84
C HIS A 92 2.75 9.07 4.91
N GLY A 93 3.86 8.36 5.05
CA GLY A 93 5.14 8.96 5.36
C GLY A 93 5.61 9.95 4.30
N ASN A 94 5.93 11.16 4.77
CA ASN A 94 6.42 12.28 3.97
C ASN A 94 7.68 12.85 4.65
N PHE A 95 8.73 12.03 4.70
CA PHE A 95 10.02 12.39 5.28
C PHE A 95 10.87 13.11 4.23
N THR A 96 11.46 14.26 4.56
CA THR A 96 12.08 15.18 3.59
C THR A 96 13.21 14.56 2.76
N ASN A 97 13.98 13.64 3.33
CA ASN A 97 15.04 12.89 2.65
C ASN A 97 14.56 11.84 1.65
N LEU A 98 13.32 11.36 1.80
CA LEU A 98 12.66 10.41 0.91
C LEU A 98 11.68 11.11 -0.05
N SER A 99 11.05 12.18 0.40
CA SER A 99 10.07 12.99 -0.34
C SER A 99 10.54 14.45 -0.39
N PRO A 100 11.42 14.81 -1.34
CA PRO A 100 12.11 16.09 -1.35
C PRO A 100 11.28 17.26 -1.89
N THR A 101 10.10 17.02 -2.47
CA THR A 101 9.20 18.07 -2.95
C THR A 101 8.02 18.24 -2.02
N SER A 102 7.37 19.42 -2.05
CA SER A 102 6.20 19.69 -1.21
C SER A 102 4.97 18.85 -1.56
N TRP A 103 4.95 18.19 -2.72
CA TRP A 103 3.78 17.52 -3.28
C TRP A 103 3.97 16.01 -3.51
N LEU A 104 5.20 15.48 -3.43
CA LEU A 104 5.46 14.06 -3.71
C LEU A 104 4.80 13.17 -2.64
N GLY A 105 5.10 13.44 -1.37
CA GLY A 105 4.55 12.74 -0.21
C GLY A 105 4.82 11.22 -0.23
N ALA A 106 3.84 10.43 0.18
CA ALA A 106 3.93 8.96 0.16
C ALA A 106 3.67 8.42 -1.26
N TYR A 107 4.65 8.58 -2.14
CA TYR A 107 4.61 8.13 -3.52
C TYR A 107 4.78 6.62 -3.66
N HIS A 108 4.53 6.05 -4.85
CA HIS A 108 4.73 4.62 -5.10
C HIS A 108 6.16 4.19 -4.75
N THR A 109 6.32 3.13 -3.94
CA THR A 109 7.59 2.65 -3.36
C THR A 109 8.21 3.49 -2.24
N GLY A 110 7.60 4.62 -1.84
CA GLY A 110 8.13 5.50 -0.79
C GLY A 110 8.21 4.85 0.61
N GLU A 111 7.48 3.77 0.86
CA GLU A 111 7.52 2.97 2.08
C GLU A 111 8.64 1.92 2.07
N VAL A 112 9.12 1.50 0.89
CA VAL A 112 10.11 0.42 0.76
C VAL A 112 11.39 0.72 1.56
N PRO A 113 12.00 1.92 1.50
CA PRO A 113 13.16 2.21 2.33
C PRO A 113 12.90 2.14 3.83
N MET A 114 11.66 2.42 4.26
CA MET A 114 11.25 2.31 5.66
C MET A 114 11.12 0.84 6.08
N VAL A 115 10.57 0.00 5.21
CA VAL A 115 10.44 -1.45 5.42
C VAL A 115 11.79 -2.15 5.51
N PHE A 116 12.78 -1.75 4.69
CA PHE A 116 14.10 -2.39 4.67
C PHE A 116 15.14 -1.71 5.57
N GLY A 117 14.79 -0.62 6.25
CA GLY A 117 15.75 0.13 7.07
C GLY A 117 16.83 0.84 6.25
N THR A 118 16.54 1.13 4.98
CA THR A 118 17.46 1.72 3.99
C THR A 118 17.18 3.19 3.71
N TYR A 119 16.36 3.83 4.56
CA TYR A 119 15.96 5.23 4.46
C TYR A 119 17.16 6.21 4.45
N ASN A 120 18.30 5.80 5.01
CA ASN A 120 19.55 6.56 5.03
C ASN A 120 20.44 6.33 3.79
N MET A 121 20.07 5.44 2.86
CA MET A 121 20.83 5.20 1.62
C MET A 121 20.39 6.11 0.48
N SER A 122 19.31 6.87 0.67
CA SER A 122 18.96 7.97 -0.24
C SER A 122 20.11 8.97 -0.25
N LEU A 123 20.79 9.12 -1.39
CA LEU A 123 21.88 10.08 -1.63
C LEU A 123 21.39 11.55 -1.62
N SER A 124 20.24 11.80 -0.99
CA SER A 124 19.53 13.07 -1.04
C SER A 124 20.35 14.16 -0.38
N GLU A 125 20.55 15.26 -1.12
CA GLU A 125 21.18 16.49 -0.65
C GLU A 125 20.40 17.18 0.49
N THR A 126 19.22 16.65 0.85
CA THR A 126 18.32 17.23 1.86
C THR A 126 18.68 16.88 3.31
N GLY A 127 19.68 16.02 3.53
CA GLY A 127 20.25 15.76 4.86
C GLY A 127 19.91 14.37 5.44
N PRO A 128 20.33 14.11 6.70
CA PRO A 128 20.12 12.83 7.35
C PRO A 128 18.65 12.59 7.73
N ALA A 129 18.30 11.33 7.91
CA ALA A 129 16.98 10.92 8.41
C ALA A 129 16.67 11.51 9.79
N SER A 130 15.42 11.91 10.02
CA SER A 130 15.00 12.44 11.32
C SER A 130 14.89 11.34 12.38
N MET A 131 14.82 11.72 13.66
CA MET A 131 14.60 10.74 14.74
C MET A 131 13.24 10.05 14.60
N GLU A 132 12.22 10.79 14.19
CA GLU A 132 10.87 10.28 13.94
C GLU A 132 10.87 9.29 12.78
N GLU A 133 11.62 9.57 11.71
CA GLU A 133 11.79 8.66 10.57
C GLU A 133 12.47 7.36 10.97
N ILE A 134 13.58 7.44 11.71
CA ILE A 134 14.29 6.27 12.23
C ILE A 134 13.36 5.42 13.10
N ALA A 135 12.58 6.06 13.99
CA ALA A 135 11.62 5.39 14.84
C ALA A 135 10.47 4.76 14.04
N ALA A 136 9.94 5.46 13.02
CA ALA A 136 8.91 4.95 12.13
C ALA A 136 9.40 3.73 11.34
N SER A 137 10.60 3.79 10.77
CA SER A 137 11.19 2.66 10.04
C SER A 137 11.41 1.47 10.97
N LYS A 138 11.86 1.71 12.21
CA LYS A 138 11.99 0.64 13.19
C LYS A 138 10.64 -0.01 13.50
N TYR A 139 9.59 0.78 13.74
CA TYR A 139 8.25 0.26 14.02
C TYR A 139 7.70 -0.57 12.85
N ILE A 140 7.84 -0.08 11.61
CA ILE A 140 7.44 -0.77 10.39
C ILE A 140 8.22 -2.09 10.26
N GLN A 141 9.54 -2.09 10.43
CA GLN A 141 10.36 -3.31 10.42
C GLN A 141 9.91 -4.32 11.48
N ASP A 142 9.66 -3.87 12.71
CA ASP A 142 9.23 -4.75 13.79
C ASP A 142 7.86 -5.40 13.46
N ALA A 143 6.94 -4.68 12.82
CA ALA A 143 5.66 -5.21 12.35
C ALA A 143 5.83 -6.24 11.22
N TRP A 144 6.64 -5.94 10.19
CA TRP A 144 6.93 -6.86 9.10
C TRP A 144 7.61 -8.14 9.60
N VAL A 145 8.55 -8.01 10.53
CA VAL A 145 9.21 -9.16 11.18
C VAL A 145 8.22 -9.96 12.03
N ALA A 146 7.30 -9.30 12.75
CA ALA A 146 6.26 -9.98 13.50
C ALA A 146 5.37 -10.82 12.58
N PHE A 147 4.94 -10.26 11.44
CA PHE A 147 4.18 -10.98 10.41
C PHE A 147 4.98 -12.15 9.83
N ALA A 148 6.23 -11.93 9.43
CA ALA A 148 7.07 -12.97 8.82
C ALA A 148 7.34 -14.15 9.78
N LYS A 149 7.51 -13.88 11.08
CA LYS A 149 7.75 -14.91 12.11
C LYS A 149 6.52 -15.77 12.40
N ASP A 150 5.34 -15.16 12.38
CA ASP A 150 4.07 -15.82 12.62
C ASP A 150 2.97 -15.08 11.85
N PRO A 151 2.69 -15.47 10.59
CA PRO A 151 1.71 -14.77 9.76
C PRO A 151 0.28 -14.84 10.32
N GLN A 152 0.01 -15.79 11.21
CA GLN A 152 -1.33 -16.00 11.77
C GLN A 152 -1.59 -15.09 12.97
N ASN A 153 -0.62 -14.95 13.87
CA ASN A 153 -0.83 -14.27 15.16
C ASN A 153 0.22 -13.20 15.48
N GLY A 154 1.27 -13.08 14.68
CA GLY A 154 2.39 -12.16 14.92
C GLY A 154 1.93 -10.71 14.97
N LEU A 155 1.14 -10.28 13.99
CA LEU A 155 0.58 -8.93 13.94
C LEU A 155 -0.47 -8.68 15.03
N HIS A 156 -1.29 -9.68 15.37
CA HIS A 156 -2.22 -9.56 16.51
C HIS A 156 -1.46 -9.32 17.82
N ARG A 157 -0.40 -10.08 18.10
CA ARG A 157 0.46 -9.87 19.28
C ARG A 157 1.24 -8.55 19.22
N PHE A 158 1.58 -8.09 18.03
CA PHE A 158 2.17 -6.77 17.81
C PHE A 158 1.18 -5.62 18.10
N GLY A 159 -0.12 -5.92 18.17
CA GLY A 159 -1.18 -4.96 18.46
C GLY A 159 -1.90 -4.44 17.22
N TRP A 160 -1.67 -5.03 16.04
CA TRP A 160 -2.39 -4.67 14.82
C TRP A 160 -3.70 -5.46 14.69
N PRO A 161 -4.83 -4.78 14.44
CA PRO A 161 -6.10 -5.45 14.20
C PRO A 161 -6.07 -6.16 12.84
N GLN A 162 -6.66 -7.35 12.77
CA GLN A 162 -7.02 -7.93 11.47
C GLN A 162 -8.03 -7.00 10.81
N PHE A 163 -7.91 -6.81 9.50
CA PHE A 163 -8.75 -5.88 8.76
C PHE A 163 -10.23 -6.34 8.74
N ASN A 164 -11.12 -5.38 8.91
CA ASN A 164 -12.57 -5.46 8.81
C ASN A 164 -13.11 -4.09 8.34
N PHE A 165 -13.99 -4.09 7.35
CA PHE A 165 -14.64 -2.87 6.83
C PHE A 165 -15.50 -2.14 7.88
N ASP A 166 -16.07 -2.85 8.85
CA ASP A 166 -17.02 -2.27 9.82
C ASP A 166 -16.36 -1.66 11.07
N GLY A 167 -15.02 -1.61 11.13
CA GLY A 167 -14.31 -1.16 12.32
C GLY A 167 -13.03 -0.38 12.05
N ASP A 168 -12.48 0.19 13.12
CA ASP A 168 -11.22 0.93 13.08
C ASP A 168 -10.04 -0.03 12.94
N THR A 169 -9.84 -0.56 11.74
CA THR A 169 -8.86 -1.62 11.45
C THR A 169 -7.93 -1.32 10.27
N LEU A 170 -8.12 -0.19 9.56
CA LEU A 170 -7.14 0.29 8.59
C LEU A 170 -5.91 0.80 9.33
N ILE A 171 -4.75 0.24 9.02
CA ILE A 171 -3.48 0.54 9.70
C ILE A 171 -2.82 1.74 9.02
N ASN A 172 -2.95 2.93 9.59
CA ASN A 172 -2.29 4.12 9.07
C ASN A 172 -0.86 4.19 9.60
N LEU A 173 0.12 3.98 8.71
CA LEU A 173 1.54 4.04 9.01
C LEU A 173 2.09 5.42 8.70
N ALA A 174 2.95 5.94 9.58
CA ALA A 174 3.60 7.23 9.40
C ALA A 174 2.62 8.40 9.17
N LEU A 175 1.39 8.32 9.70
CA LEU A 175 0.42 9.41 9.64
C LEU A 175 1.00 10.62 10.37
N ASN A 176 1.06 11.77 9.68
CA ASN A 176 1.75 12.97 10.17
C ASN A 176 3.21 12.72 10.58
N ASN A 177 3.90 11.79 9.90
CA ASN A 177 5.28 11.37 10.19
C ASN A 177 5.49 10.83 11.62
N THR A 178 4.43 10.31 12.25
CA THR A 178 4.54 9.67 13.57
C THR A 178 5.08 8.25 13.46
N SER A 179 5.71 7.75 14.53
CA SER A 179 6.40 6.46 14.50
C SER A 179 5.50 5.24 14.68
N THR A 180 4.33 5.40 15.30
CA THR A 180 3.39 4.30 15.58
C THR A 180 2.17 4.33 14.66
N ALA A 181 1.54 3.18 14.44
CA ALA A 181 0.32 3.12 13.66
C ALA A 181 -0.88 3.77 14.39
N ILE A 182 -1.79 4.35 13.60
CA ILE A 182 -3.11 4.79 14.04
C ILE A 182 -4.15 3.95 13.29
N PHE A 183 -5.14 3.40 14.00
CA PHE A 183 -6.19 2.59 13.40
C PHE A 183 -7.44 3.42 13.18
N THR A 184 -8.01 3.35 11.97
CA THR A 184 -9.23 4.08 11.59
C THR A 184 -10.14 3.22 10.72
N SER A 185 -11.40 3.62 10.58
CA SER A 185 -12.29 3.11 9.53
C SER A 185 -11.66 3.32 8.14
N SER A 186 -11.90 2.38 7.23
CA SER A 186 -11.51 2.50 5.82
C SER A 186 -12.57 3.20 4.96
N GLU A 187 -13.77 3.47 5.48
CA GLU A 187 -14.93 3.94 4.72
C GLU A 187 -14.63 5.18 3.86
N ALA A 188 -14.01 6.21 4.44
CA ALA A 188 -13.68 7.43 3.72
C ALA A 188 -12.70 7.16 2.57
N TRP A 189 -11.72 6.30 2.80
CA TRP A 189 -10.69 5.93 1.83
C TRP A 189 -11.24 5.02 0.72
N ASP A 190 -12.17 4.13 1.05
CA ASP A 190 -12.76 3.14 0.14
C ASP A 190 -14.01 3.64 -0.58
N SER A 191 -14.56 4.80 -0.19
CA SER A 191 -15.76 5.37 -0.81
C SER A 191 -15.71 5.46 -2.35
N PRO A 192 -14.55 5.74 -3.01
CA PRO A 192 -14.47 5.76 -4.48
C PRO A 192 -14.60 4.38 -5.13
N CYS A 193 -14.42 3.29 -4.37
CA CYS A 193 -14.48 1.93 -4.87
C CYS A 193 -15.90 1.35 -4.83
N ASN A 194 -16.85 2.05 -4.21
CA ASN A 194 -18.22 1.58 -4.06
C ASN A 194 -18.93 1.48 -5.41
N GLY A 195 -19.53 0.32 -5.70
CA GLY A 195 -20.32 0.09 -6.92
C GLY A 195 -19.50 -0.26 -8.17
N GLY A 196 -18.17 -0.35 -8.06
CA GLY A 196 -17.29 -0.87 -9.12
C GLY A 196 -16.93 -2.34 -8.92
N THR A 197 -16.56 -3.02 -9.99
CA THR A 197 -15.84 -4.31 -9.93
C THR A 197 -14.43 -4.07 -10.42
N PHE A 198 -13.44 -4.32 -9.57
CA PHE A 198 -12.03 -4.10 -9.86
C PHE A 198 -11.33 -5.44 -10.07
N VAL A 199 -10.23 -5.44 -10.82
CA VAL A 199 -9.39 -6.63 -10.97
C VAL A 199 -8.30 -6.55 -9.91
N PRO A 200 -8.23 -7.50 -8.96
CA PRO A 200 -7.24 -7.52 -7.90
C PRO A 200 -5.83 -7.95 -8.36
#